data_AF-A0A1B9KVG8-F1
#
_entry.id   AF-A0A1B9KVG8-F1
#
_cell.length_a   1.000
_cell.length_b   1.000
_cell.length_c   1.000
_cell.angle_alpha   90.00
_cell.angle_beta   90.00
_cell.angle_gamma   90.00
#
_symmetry.space_group_name_H-M   'P 1'
#
loop_
_entity.id
_entity.type
_entity.pdbx_description
1 polymer ?
#
loop_
_entity_poly.entity_id
_entity_poly.type
_entity_poly.pdbx_seq_one_letter_code
_entity_poly.pdbx_strand_id
1 'polypeptide(L)'
;MFIQCFPNDIDLLAFFESEPIFQNVADLHFAYEFTDSNEMSIMFSFSATAGWIQAIIKFKGKQISHYLMEGVEFFKIEKDDIGQYLSSEIELEDTRTKVEIRIIPFISVKFSTLIR
;
A
#
# COMPACT_ATOMS: atom_id res chain seq x y z
N MET A 1 6.14 1.71 16.07
CA MET A 1 5.44 0.41 15.99
C MET A 1 6.08 -0.38 14.87
N PHE A 2 6.09 -1.71 14.89
CA PHE A 2 6.68 -2.53 13.82
C PHE A 2 5.57 -3.19 13.01
N ILE A 3 5.75 -3.33 11.69
CA ILE A 3 4.88 -4.17 10.87
C ILE A 3 5.29 -5.62 11.11
N GLN A 4 4.44 -6.38 11.80
CA GLN A 4 4.70 -7.76 12.22
C GLN A 4 4.26 -8.78 11.16
N CYS A 5 3.28 -8.43 10.34
CA CYS A 5 2.73 -9.31 9.31
C CYS A 5 2.54 -8.54 7.99
N PHE A 6 3.23 -8.98 6.95
CA PHE A 6 3.08 -8.45 5.60
C PHE A 6 3.34 -9.56 4.57
N PRO A 7 2.83 -9.41 3.33
CA PRO A 7 3.06 -10.39 2.26
C PRO A 7 4.56 -10.54 1.97
N ASN A 8 4.98 -11.74 1.54
CA ASN A 8 6.37 -11.97 1.18
C ASN A 8 6.73 -11.30 -0.16
N ASP A 9 8.00 -11.38 -0.54
CA ASP A 9 8.54 -10.85 -1.78
C ASP A 9 7.86 -11.40 -3.03
N ILE A 10 7.57 -12.71 -3.07
CA ILE A 10 6.86 -13.36 -4.19
C ILE A 10 5.43 -12.84 -4.32
N ASP A 11 4.72 -12.68 -3.19
CA ASP A 11 3.35 -12.17 -3.17
C ASP A 11 3.30 -10.71 -3.67
N LEU A 12 4.26 -9.88 -3.24
CA LEU A 12 4.36 -8.48 -3.67
C LEU A 12 4.77 -8.35 -5.15
N LEU A 13 5.71 -9.20 -5.61
CA LEU A 13 6.08 -9.29 -7.02
C LEU A 13 4.86 -9.65 -7.88
N ALA A 14 4.06 -10.63 -7.45
CA ALA A 14 2.85 -11.02 -8.14
C ALA A 14 1.78 -9.91 -8.12
N PHE A 15 1.64 -9.19 -7.00
CA PHE A 15 0.67 -8.11 -6.87
C PHE A 15 1.02 -6.91 -7.75
N PHE A 16 2.27 -6.46 -7.77
CA PHE A 16 2.72 -5.28 -8.52
C PHE A 16 3.16 -5.58 -9.96
N GLU A 17 3.27 -6.88 -10.31
CA GLU A 17 3.85 -7.35 -11.58
C GLU A 17 5.29 -6.83 -11.81
N SER A 18 5.98 -6.48 -10.73
CA SER A 18 7.33 -5.91 -10.79
C SER A 18 8.13 -6.14 -9.50
N GLU A 19 9.45 -6.17 -9.65
CA GLU A 19 10.41 -6.06 -8.55
C GLU A 19 10.31 -4.66 -7.88
N PRO A 20 10.78 -4.51 -6.63
CA PRO A 20 10.81 -3.21 -5.98
C PRO A 20 11.75 -2.23 -6.70
N ILE A 21 11.29 -1.00 -6.90
CA ILE A 21 12.10 0.11 -7.44
C ILE A 21 13.09 0.67 -6.41
N PHE A 22 12.82 0.40 -5.12
CA PHE A 22 13.70 0.72 -4.01
C PHE A 22 13.65 -0.40 -2.98
N GLN A 23 14.81 -0.78 -2.45
CA GLN A 23 14.91 -1.72 -1.35
C GLN A 23 16.06 -1.37 -0.42
N ASN A 24 15.76 -1.38 0.88
CA ASN A 24 16.73 -1.41 1.96
C ASN A 24 16.32 -2.55 2.90
N VAL A 25 16.98 -3.69 2.70
CA VAL A 25 16.69 -4.94 3.43
C VAL A 25 17.02 -4.81 4.92
N ALA A 26 18.03 -4.01 5.28
CA ALA A 26 18.41 -3.82 6.68
C ALA A 26 17.29 -3.13 7.49
N ASP A 27 16.60 -2.17 6.87
CA ASP A 27 15.51 -1.42 7.50
C ASP A 27 14.12 -1.98 7.13
N LEU A 28 14.07 -3.08 6.36
CA LEU A 28 12.85 -3.64 5.78
C LEU A 28 11.98 -2.56 5.12
N HIS A 29 12.63 -1.71 4.31
CA HIS A 29 12.00 -0.59 3.61
C HIS A 29 12.02 -0.85 2.11
N PHE A 30 10.83 -0.94 1.52
CA PHE A 30 10.65 -1.28 0.11
C PHE A 30 9.70 -0.29 -0.56
N ALA A 31 9.88 -0.08 -1.87
CA ALA A 31 8.93 0.63 -2.70
C ALA A 31 8.72 -0.10 -4.03
N TYR A 32 7.46 -0.14 -4.44
CA TYR A 32 6.97 -0.75 -5.68
C TYR A 32 6.24 0.32 -6.49
N GLU A 33 6.33 0.26 -7.81
CA GLU A 33 5.62 1.19 -8.70
C GLU A 33 4.91 0.42 -9.81
N PHE A 34 3.65 0.78 -10.04
CA PHE A 34 2.85 0.27 -11.16
C PHE A 34 2.32 1.45 -11.96
N THR A 35 2.34 1.33 -13.29
CA THR A 35 1.80 2.33 -14.22
C THR A 35 0.85 1.67 -15.20
N ASP A 36 -0.37 2.19 -15.32
CA ASP A 36 -1.36 1.70 -16.26
C ASP A 36 -1.16 2.27 -17.67
N SER A 37 -1.98 1.81 -18.63
CA SER A 37 -1.94 2.29 -20.02
C SER A 37 -2.39 3.74 -20.22
N ASN A 38 -2.97 4.38 -19.20
CA ASN A 38 -3.44 5.76 -19.23
C ASN A 38 -2.43 6.73 -18.60
N GLU A 39 -1.20 6.28 -18.30
CA GLU A 39 -0.17 7.06 -17.60
C GLU A 39 -0.58 7.45 -16.17
N MET A 40 -1.51 6.71 -15.57
CA MET A 40 -1.75 6.74 -14.13
C MET A 40 -0.75 5.79 -13.47
N SER A 41 -0.03 6.27 -12.47
CA SER A 41 0.88 5.43 -11.70
C SER A 41 0.63 5.52 -10.21
N ILE A 42 0.96 4.44 -9.52
CA ILE A 42 0.96 4.35 -8.07
C ILE A 42 2.32 3.84 -7.61
N MET A 43 2.92 4.57 -6.68
CA MET A 43 4.05 4.11 -5.91
C MET A 43 3.56 3.73 -4.52
N PHE A 44 3.73 2.47 -4.15
CA PHE A 44 3.48 1.98 -2.81
C PHE A 44 4.81 1.75 -2.10
N SER A 45 4.94 2.24 -0.88
CA SER A 45 6.13 2.02 -0.07
C SER A 45 5.76 1.72 1.37
N PHE A 46 6.64 1.00 2.06
CA PHE A 46 6.47 0.72 3.48
C PHE A 46 7.82 0.57 4.17
N SER A 47 7.85 0.79 5.48
CA SER A 47 8.97 0.39 6.33
C SER A 47 8.45 -0.47 7.47
N ALA A 48 8.86 -1.74 7.50
CA ALA A 48 8.43 -2.65 8.55
C ALA A 48 9.04 -2.28 9.90
N THR A 49 10.26 -1.74 9.91
CA THR A 49 10.94 -1.30 11.15
C THR A 49 10.41 0.03 11.70
N ALA A 50 9.87 0.90 10.85
CA ALA A 50 9.28 2.17 11.29
C ALA A 50 7.75 2.13 11.43
N GLY A 51 7.08 1.11 10.91
CA GLY A 51 5.64 0.89 11.11
C GLY A 51 4.76 1.83 10.29
N TRP A 52 5.07 2.06 9.02
CA TRP A 52 4.27 2.90 8.15
C TRP A 52 4.13 2.31 6.75
N ILE A 53 3.03 2.68 6.08
CA ILE A 53 2.83 2.48 4.65
C ILE A 53 2.46 3.81 3.97
N GLN A 54 2.82 3.95 2.71
CA GLN A 54 2.59 5.14 1.90
C GLN A 54 2.13 4.74 0.50
N ALA A 55 1.23 5.55 -0.07
CA ALA A 55 0.83 5.45 -1.46
C ALA A 55 0.85 6.83 -2.12
N ILE A 56 1.57 6.96 -3.24
CA ILE A 56 1.62 8.19 -4.05
C ILE A 56 1.04 7.89 -5.42
N ILE A 57 0.03 8.64 -5.83
CA ILE A 57 -0.56 8.53 -7.17
C ILE A 57 -0.03 9.67 -8.04
N LYS A 58 0.40 9.35 -9.26
CA LYS A 58 0.84 10.31 -10.26
C LYS A 58 0.02 10.13 -11.54
N PHE A 59 -0.25 11.24 -12.23
CA PHE A 59 -0.80 11.23 -13.58
C PHE A 59 0.18 11.94 -14.51
N LYS A 60 0.61 11.25 -15.57
CA LYS A 60 1.66 11.73 -16.50
C LYS A 60 2.92 12.19 -15.75
N GLY A 61 3.35 11.40 -14.76
CA GLY A 61 4.51 11.70 -13.91
C GLY A 61 4.31 12.79 -12.86
N LYS A 62 3.19 13.52 -12.86
CA LYS A 62 2.89 14.55 -11.84
C LYS A 62 2.11 13.95 -10.68
N GLN A 63 2.62 14.10 -9.46
CA GLN A 63 1.90 13.68 -8.26
C GLN A 63 0.55 14.42 -8.14
N ILE A 64 -0.52 13.64 -7.94
CA ILE A 64 -1.90 14.15 -7.76
C ILE A 64 -2.48 13.82 -6.39
N SER A 65 -1.99 12.77 -5.72
CA SER A 65 -2.38 12.46 -4.34
C SER A 65 -1.27 11.73 -3.60
N HIS A 66 -1.33 11.80 -2.27
CA HIS A 66 -0.38 11.16 -1.37
C HIS A 66 -1.11 10.75 -0.10
N TYR A 67 -0.97 9.49 0.28
CA TYR A 67 -1.52 8.89 1.49
C TYR A 67 -0.38 8.33 2.32
N LEU A 68 -0.43 8.56 3.63
CA LEU A 68 0.50 8.03 4.61
C LEU A 68 -0.33 7.48 5.78
N MET A 69 0.01 6.28 6.22
CA MET A 69 -0.56 5.67 7.42
C MET A 69 0.58 5.21 8.30
N GLU A 70 0.71 5.86 9.46
CA GLU A 70 1.68 5.52 10.50
C GLU A 70 1.04 4.62 11.54
N GLY A 71 1.86 3.89 12.31
CA GLY A 71 1.35 2.95 13.31
C GLY A 71 0.72 1.72 12.65
N VAL A 72 1.29 1.24 11.56
CA VAL A 72 0.85 0.01 10.90
C VAL A 72 1.49 -1.18 11.58
N GLU A 73 0.67 -2.15 12.00
CA GLU A 73 1.12 -3.44 12.53
C GLU A 73 1.08 -4.55 11.48
N PHE A 74 0.20 -4.44 10.50
CA PHE A 74 0.11 -5.40 9.41
C PHE A 74 -0.45 -4.78 8.14
N PHE A 75 -0.16 -5.43 7.02
CA PHE A 75 -0.95 -5.29 5.82
C PHE A 75 -0.99 -6.63 5.10
N LYS A 76 -1.99 -6.85 4.23
CA LYS A 76 -2.20 -8.14 3.56
C LYS A 76 -2.73 -7.91 2.16
N ILE A 77 -2.54 -8.91 1.29
CA ILE A 77 -3.23 -8.96 0.00
C ILE A 77 -4.52 -9.76 0.22
N GLU A 78 -5.65 -9.09 0.01
CA GLU A 78 -6.99 -9.68 0.04
C GLU A 78 -7.56 -9.77 -1.37
N LYS A 79 -8.68 -10.49 -1.51
CA LYS A 79 -9.42 -10.62 -2.77
C LYS A 79 -10.91 -10.49 -2.52
N ASP A 80 -11.59 -9.79 -3.41
CA ASP A 80 -13.04 -9.73 -3.50
C ASP A 80 -13.50 -9.91 -4.95
N ASP A 81 -14.76 -9.56 -5.22
CA ASP A 81 -15.39 -9.71 -6.54
C ASP A 81 -14.76 -8.82 -7.63
N ILE A 82 -14.07 -7.73 -7.25
CA ILE A 82 -13.41 -6.81 -8.19
C ILE A 82 -11.99 -7.30 -8.52
N GLY A 83 -11.30 -7.91 -7.55
CA GLY A 83 -9.94 -8.38 -7.72
C GLY A 83 -9.15 -8.40 -6.42
N GLN A 84 -7.83 -8.46 -6.54
CA GLN A 84 -6.92 -8.38 -5.40
C GLN A 84 -6.69 -6.93 -4.96
N TYR A 85 -6.46 -6.72 -3.66
CA TYR A 85 -6.14 -5.42 -3.08
C TYR A 85 -5.26 -5.57 -1.85
N LEU A 86 -4.38 -4.60 -1.60
CA LEU A 86 -3.69 -4.48 -0.32
C LEU A 86 -4.65 -3.87 0.70
N SER A 87 -4.69 -4.42 1.90
CA SER A 87 -5.45 -3.87 3.01
C SER A 87 -4.64 -3.76 4.28
N SER A 88 -4.90 -2.71 5.04
CA SER A 88 -4.39 -2.51 6.39
C SER A 88 -5.44 -1.75 7.20
N GLU A 89 -5.40 -1.91 8.51
CA GLU A 89 -6.24 -1.16 9.42
C GLU A 89 -5.54 -0.85 10.73
N ILE A 90 -5.96 0.26 11.34
CA ILE A 90 -5.58 0.67 12.68
C ILE A 90 -6.86 0.89 13.47
N GLU A 91 -6.94 0.21 14.61
CA GLU A 91 -7.98 0.46 15.61
C GLU A 91 -7.38 1.26 16.77
N LEU A 92 -7.93 2.43 17.02
CA LEU A 92 -7.72 3.22 18.23
C LEU A 92 -9.00 3.11 19.09
N GLU A 93 -8.99 3.68 20.31
CA GLU A 93 -10.13 3.60 21.23
C GLU A 93 -11.45 4.02 20.54
N ASP A 94 -11.44 5.18 19.87
CA ASP A 94 -12.65 5.78 19.29
C ASP A 94 -12.71 5.72 17.76
N THR A 95 -11.67 5.22 17.09
CA THR A 95 -11.62 5.25 15.62
C THR A 95 -11.08 3.96 15.04
N ARG A 96 -11.61 3.60 13.87
CA ARG A 96 -11.04 2.56 13.01
C ARG A 96 -10.72 3.16 11.66
N THR A 97 -9.44 3.16 11.31
CA THR A 97 -8.95 3.62 10.00
C THR A 97 -8.58 2.41 9.17
N LYS A 98 -9.16 2.30 7.98
CA LYS A 98 -8.87 1.25 7.00
C LYS A 98 -8.35 1.87 5.72
N VAL A 99 -7.34 1.22 5.13
CA VAL A 99 -6.84 1.53 3.79
C VAL A 99 -6.97 0.31 2.88
N GLU A 100 -7.40 0.56 1.65
CA GLU A 100 -7.51 -0.43 0.57
C GLU A 100 -6.82 0.13 -0.68
N ILE A 101 -5.86 -0.60 -1.23
CA ILE A 101 -5.09 -0.19 -2.43
C ILE A 101 -5.28 -1.25 -3.52
N ARG A 102 -5.74 -0.83 -4.70
CA ARG A 102 -5.81 -1.65 -5.91
C ARG A 102 -4.97 -1.05 -7.01
N ILE A 103 -4.48 -1.94 -7.87
CA ILE A 103 -3.81 -1.57 -9.12
C ILE A 103 -4.50 -2.17 -10.35
N ILE A 104 -5.16 -3.33 -10.19
CA ILE A 104 -5.97 -4.00 -11.22
C ILE A 104 -7.41 -4.16 -10.70
N PRO A 105 -8.45 -3.87 -11.51
CA PRO A 105 -8.40 -3.39 -12.90
C PRO A 105 -8.04 -1.90 -13.04
N PHE A 106 -8.14 -1.12 -11.97
CA PHE A 106 -7.82 0.30 -11.95
C PHE A 106 -7.04 0.66 -10.70
N ILE A 107 -6.12 1.60 -10.83
CA ILE A 107 -5.43 2.20 -9.69
C ILE A 107 -6.44 2.94 -8.82
N SER A 108 -6.57 2.50 -7.57
CA SER A 108 -7.47 3.10 -6.59
C SER A 108 -6.90 2.99 -5.19
N VAL A 109 -6.99 4.07 -4.43
CA VAL A 109 -6.68 4.08 -3.00
C VAL A 109 -7.92 4.57 -2.27
N LYS A 110 -8.44 3.74 -1.37
CA LYS A 110 -9.54 4.09 -0.49
C LYS A 110 -9.01 4.18 0.93
N PHE A 111 -9.18 5.35 1.52
CA PHE A 111 -8.80 5.62 2.90
C PHE A 111 -10.06 6.03 3.66
N SER A 112 -10.42 5.31 4.71
CA SER A 112 -11.65 5.56 5.46
C SER A 112 -11.42 5.44 6.94
N THR A 113 -11.90 6.44 7.69
CA THR A 113 -11.92 6.42 9.15
C THR A 113 -13.36 6.42 9.62
N LEU A 114 -13.72 5.45 10.45
CA LEU A 114 -15.00 5.38 11.15
C LEU A 114 -14.80 5.81 12.60
N ILE A 115 -15.65 6.71 13.08
CA ILE A 115 -15.75 7.07 14.49
C ILE A 115 -16.70 6.08 15.17
N ARG A 116 -16.30 5.52 16.31
CA ARG A 116 -17.10 4.60 17.12
C ARG A 116 -18.05 5.34 18.07
#